data_AF-A0AAN6N2S0-F1
#
_entry.id   AF-A0AAN6N2S0-F1
#
_cell.length_a   1.000
_cell.length_b   1.000
_cell.length_c   1.000
_cell.angle_alpha   90.00
_cell.angle_beta   90.00
_cell.angle_gamma   90.00
#
_symmetry.space_group_name_H-M   'P 1'
#
loop_
_entity.id
_entity.type
_entity.pdbx_description
1 polymer ?
#
loop_
_entity_poly.entity_id
_entity_poly.type
_entity_poly.pdbx_seq_one_letter_code
_entity_poly.pdbx_strand_id
1 'polypeptide(L)'
;MKWALEVGCSQNYNSLKENARLWLEGMPDEVDMVVLVYFQEDPPYRCPLPKTQNPNTRGIPLNLRAIHARDVTCQDSLGPATYKGLTWVGRIAKISMETWVRDGDGKAKQEGLAKDLLHEATMEIPVGDLLPPPYHGSIVVNLNRFRRRLPTDIRSQACNRCQTAVYLWNKQKDEKKDQDYEEQRAEDEDDEDEDEDKDKGPASRTRSRTMTGEGQGQG
;
A
#
# COMPACT_ATOMS: atom_id res chain seq x y z
N MET A 1 19.98 5.50 24.29
CA MET A 1 19.91 5.72 22.84
C MET A 1 18.71 4.98 22.31
N LYS A 2 17.83 5.72 21.66
CA LYS A 2 16.68 5.18 20.93
C LYS A 2 16.86 5.59 19.47
N TRP A 3 16.59 4.68 18.55
CA TRP A 3 16.82 4.91 17.12
C TRP A 3 15.61 4.48 16.30
N ALA A 4 15.46 5.09 15.13
CA ALA A 4 14.44 4.74 14.15
C ALA A 4 15.10 4.20 12.86
N LEU A 5 14.51 3.15 12.29
CA LEU A 5 14.86 2.64 10.96
C LEU A 5 13.79 3.10 9.98
N GLU A 6 14.20 3.82 8.93
CA GLU A 6 13.29 4.16 7.84
C GLU A 6 13.80 3.52 6.54
N VAL A 7 12.94 2.74 5.90
CA VAL A 7 13.25 2.05 4.64
C VAL A 7 12.31 2.56 3.56
N GLY A 8 12.87 3.28 2.58
CA GLY A 8 12.12 3.79 1.45
C GLY A 8 12.43 3.03 0.17
N CYS A 9 11.39 2.47 -0.43
CA CYS A 9 11.43 1.87 -1.76
C CYS A 9 10.50 2.67 -2.69
N SER A 10 11.02 3.14 -3.82
CA SER A 10 10.24 3.91 -4.81
C SER A 10 9.63 5.23 -4.34
N GLN A 11 10.04 5.73 -3.16
CA GLN A 11 9.74 7.08 -2.72
C GLN A 11 10.79 8.05 -3.27
N ASN A 12 10.43 9.34 -3.37
CA ASN A 12 11.42 10.37 -3.63
C ASN A 12 12.41 10.38 -2.45
N TYR A 13 13.71 10.36 -2.76
CA TYR A 13 14.78 10.45 -1.76
C TYR A 13 14.62 11.66 -0.82
N ASN A 14 14.09 12.79 -1.30
CA ASN A 14 13.79 13.95 -0.46
C ASN A 14 12.75 13.64 0.61
N SER A 15 11.72 12.84 0.30
CA SER A 15 10.71 12.44 1.28
C SER A 15 11.31 11.60 2.42
N LEU A 16 12.30 10.75 2.13
CA LEU A 16 13.02 10.01 3.18
C LEU A 16 13.84 10.93 4.08
N LYS A 17 14.45 11.98 3.52
CA LYS A 17 15.14 13.00 4.33
C LYS A 17 14.17 13.77 5.22
N GLU A 18 12.99 14.12 4.70
CA GLU A 18 11.96 14.75 5.54
C GLU A 18 11.52 13.81 6.67
N ASN A 19 11.38 12.50 6.42
CA ASN A 19 11.10 11.55 7.49
C ASN A 19 12.22 11.54 8.55
N ALA A 20 13.49 11.53 8.15
CA ALA A 20 14.61 11.63 9.11
C ALA A 20 14.55 12.92 9.94
N ARG A 21 14.23 14.06 9.32
CA ARG A 21 14.04 15.34 10.02
C ARG A 21 12.87 15.29 10.98
N LEU A 22 11.72 14.74 10.57
CA LEU A 22 10.54 14.62 11.42
C LEU A 22 10.84 13.80 12.68
N TRP A 23 11.57 12.69 12.54
CA TRP A 23 11.97 11.88 13.70
C TRP A 23 12.97 12.60 14.59
N LEU A 24 14.06 13.13 14.03
CA LEU A 24 15.14 13.73 14.81
C LEU A 24 14.75 15.09 15.40
N GLU A 25 14.08 15.96 14.65
CA GLU A 25 13.72 17.30 15.11
C GLU A 25 12.38 17.31 15.85
N GLY A 26 11.44 16.42 15.49
CA GLY A 26 10.13 16.34 16.11
C GLY A 26 10.09 15.53 17.41
N MET A 27 11.05 14.63 17.63
CA MET A 27 11.10 13.76 18.80
C MET A 27 12.49 13.77 19.49
N PRO A 28 12.95 14.93 19.99
CA PRO A 28 14.30 15.10 20.51
C PRO A 28 14.63 14.20 21.71
N ASP A 29 13.65 13.86 22.54
CA ASP A 29 13.83 13.02 23.72
C ASP A 29 13.69 11.51 23.41
N GLU A 30 13.33 11.16 22.17
CA GLU A 30 12.98 9.79 21.79
C GLU A 30 13.78 9.20 20.65
N VAL A 31 14.39 10.00 19.78
CA VAL A 31 15.15 9.44 18.64
C VAL A 31 16.47 10.17 18.53
N ASP A 32 17.60 9.49 18.76
CA ASP A 32 18.93 10.10 18.66
C ASP A 32 19.56 9.92 17.27
N MET A 33 19.09 8.91 16.55
CA MET A 33 19.63 8.49 15.26
C MET A 33 18.52 7.93 14.37
N VAL A 34 18.60 8.23 13.08
CA VAL A 34 17.79 7.62 12.02
C VAL A 34 18.71 6.98 11.01
N VAL A 35 18.47 5.71 10.69
CA VAL A 35 19.12 5.05 9.56
C VAL A 35 18.15 5.04 8.38
N LEU A 36 18.58 5.62 7.26
CA LEU A 36 17.83 5.61 6.00
C LEU A 36 18.39 4.52 5.09
N VAL A 37 17.50 3.65 4.58
CA VAL A 37 17.83 2.74 3.49
C VAL A 37 17.00 3.13 2.27
N TYR A 38 17.68 3.51 1.18
CA TYR A 38 17.06 3.98 -0.05
C TYR A 38 17.31 3.01 -1.20
N PHE A 39 16.23 2.60 -1.86
CA PHE A 39 16.25 1.79 -3.08
C PHE A 39 15.79 2.64 -4.27
N GLN A 40 16.70 2.83 -5.24
CA GLN A 40 16.39 3.51 -6.49
C GLN A 40 16.03 2.51 -7.58
N GLU A 41 14.82 2.64 -8.11
CA GLU A 41 14.35 1.90 -9.28
C GLU A 41 14.58 2.72 -10.57
N ASP A 42 14.97 2.04 -11.64
CA ASP A 42 15.05 2.57 -13.00
C ASP A 42 14.32 1.65 -14.00
N PRO A 43 13.21 2.09 -14.62
CA PRO A 43 12.54 3.38 -14.37
C PRO A 43 11.92 3.43 -12.95
N PRO A 44 11.71 4.63 -12.39
CA PRO A 44 10.97 4.80 -11.14
C PRO A 44 9.58 4.19 -11.22
N TYR A 45 9.07 3.64 -10.11
CA TYR A 45 7.77 3.01 -10.12
C TYR A 45 6.66 3.95 -10.58
N ARG A 46 5.92 3.48 -11.57
CA ARG A 46 4.62 4.00 -11.96
C ARG A 46 3.69 2.81 -12.13
N CYS A 47 2.49 2.89 -11.57
CA CYS A 47 1.50 1.82 -11.74
C CYS A 47 1.26 1.60 -13.25
N PRO A 48 1.55 0.41 -13.79
CA PRO A 48 1.45 0.16 -15.23
C PRO A 48 0.00 0.01 -15.70
N LEU A 49 -0.96 -0.06 -14.77
CA LEU A 49 -2.39 -0.05 -15.04
C LEU A 49 -2.95 1.36 -14.85
N PRO A 50 -3.52 1.99 -15.90
CA PRO A 50 -4.36 3.18 -15.75
C PRO A 50 -5.54 2.89 -14.80
N LYS A 51 -5.94 3.89 -13.99
CA LYS A 51 -7.06 3.75 -13.04
C LYS A 51 -8.37 3.32 -13.71
N THR A 52 -8.58 3.74 -14.96
CA THR A 52 -9.78 3.43 -15.76
C THR A 52 -9.73 2.06 -16.43
N GLN A 53 -8.56 1.40 -16.49
CA GLN A 53 -8.41 0.14 -17.19
C GLN A 53 -8.76 -1.04 -16.29
N ASN A 54 -9.69 -1.89 -16.75
CA ASN A 54 -10.02 -3.14 -16.07
C ASN A 54 -8.81 -4.11 -16.09
N PRO A 55 -8.28 -4.54 -14.92
CA PRO A 55 -7.13 -5.44 -14.84
C PRO A 55 -7.30 -6.76 -15.62
N ASN A 56 -8.52 -7.30 -15.69
CA ASN A 56 -8.80 -8.54 -16.43
C ASN A 56 -8.47 -8.43 -17.92
N THR A 57 -8.60 -7.24 -18.52
CA THR A 57 -8.27 -7.01 -19.94
C THR A 57 -6.77 -7.19 -20.23
N ARG A 58 -5.93 -7.19 -19.19
CA ARG A 58 -4.50 -7.47 -19.24
C ARG A 58 -4.16 -8.87 -18.73
N GLY A 59 -5.16 -9.73 -18.50
CA GLY A 59 -4.99 -11.07 -17.95
C GLY A 59 -4.60 -11.09 -16.47
N ILE A 60 -4.86 -10.01 -15.73
CA ILE A 60 -4.63 -9.92 -14.29
C ILE A 60 -5.94 -10.26 -13.58
N PRO A 61 -5.96 -11.30 -12.72
CA PRO A 61 -7.19 -11.72 -12.04
C PRO A 61 -7.65 -10.67 -11.01
N LEU A 62 -8.96 -10.48 -10.88
CA LEU A 62 -9.53 -9.60 -9.85
C LEU A 62 -9.46 -10.20 -8.44
N ASN A 63 -9.32 -11.52 -8.32
CA ASN A 63 -9.09 -12.19 -7.06
C ASN A 63 -7.62 -12.01 -6.64
N LEU A 64 -7.40 -11.19 -5.60
CA LEU A 64 -6.07 -10.90 -5.06
C LEU A 64 -5.28 -12.17 -4.69
N ARG A 65 -5.97 -13.22 -4.24
CA ARG A 65 -5.35 -14.51 -3.84
C ARG A 65 -4.81 -15.30 -5.02
N ALA A 66 -5.21 -14.97 -6.25
CA ALA A 66 -4.72 -15.61 -7.47
C ALA A 66 -3.46 -14.93 -8.05
N ILE A 67 -2.97 -13.86 -7.43
CA ILE A 67 -1.75 -13.16 -7.81
C ILE A 67 -0.65 -13.64 -6.87
N HIS A 68 0.35 -14.36 -7.40
CA HIS A 68 1.44 -14.91 -6.60
C HIS A 68 2.81 -14.41 -7.06
N ALA A 69 3.73 -14.21 -6.11
CA ALA A 69 5.10 -13.80 -6.40
C ALA A 69 5.88 -14.80 -7.27
N ARG A 70 5.51 -16.10 -7.25
CA ARG A 70 6.12 -17.13 -8.10
C ARG A 70 5.82 -16.95 -9.60
N ASP A 71 4.72 -16.27 -9.91
CA ASP A 71 4.28 -16.02 -11.30
C ASP A 71 4.91 -14.74 -11.86
N VAL A 72 5.63 -13.97 -11.01
CA VAL A 72 6.40 -12.80 -11.41
C VAL A 72 7.72 -13.23 -12.02
N THR A 73 7.99 -12.75 -13.23
CA THR A 73 9.28 -12.96 -13.91
C THR A 73 10.23 -11.83 -13.57
N CYS A 74 11.46 -12.16 -13.17
CA CYS A 74 12.51 -11.20 -12.89
C CYS A 74 13.63 -11.40 -13.92
N GLN A 75 14.00 -10.34 -14.65
CA GLN A 75 14.95 -10.46 -15.77
C GLN A 75 16.36 -10.82 -15.30
N ASP A 76 16.86 -10.17 -14.26
CA ASP A 76 18.12 -10.49 -13.61
C ASP A 76 17.96 -10.42 -12.07
N SER A 77 19.07 -10.46 -11.31
CA SER A 77 19.01 -10.41 -9.85
C SER A 77 18.58 -9.07 -9.26
N LEU A 78 18.59 -8.02 -10.07
CA LEU A 78 18.23 -6.64 -9.76
C LEU A 78 16.94 -6.20 -10.48
N GLY A 79 16.34 -7.04 -11.31
CA GLY A 79 15.11 -6.75 -12.05
C GLY A 79 15.35 -6.34 -13.52
N PRO A 80 14.39 -5.69 -14.18
CA PRO A 80 13.04 -5.40 -13.69
C PRO A 80 12.22 -6.67 -13.42
N ALA A 81 11.13 -6.52 -12.67
CA ALA A 81 10.16 -7.59 -12.44
C ALA A 81 8.83 -7.31 -13.12
N THR A 82 8.35 -8.32 -13.84
CA THR A 82 7.18 -8.25 -14.71
C THR A 82 6.14 -9.30 -14.33
N TYR A 83 4.88 -8.94 -14.45
CA TYR A 83 3.74 -9.85 -14.29
C TYR A 83 2.72 -9.54 -15.37
N LYS A 84 2.32 -10.57 -16.13
CA LYS A 84 1.44 -10.45 -17.31
C LYS A 84 1.94 -9.42 -18.33
N GLY A 85 3.26 -9.40 -18.57
CA GLY A 85 3.91 -8.49 -19.51
C GLY A 85 3.98 -7.02 -19.08
N LEU A 86 3.56 -6.70 -17.85
CA LEU A 86 3.65 -5.36 -17.27
C LEU A 86 4.80 -5.28 -16.26
N THR A 87 5.58 -4.21 -16.30
CA THR A 87 6.66 -3.95 -15.32
C THR A 87 6.07 -3.35 -14.04
N TRP A 88 6.22 -4.07 -12.93
CA TRP A 88 5.71 -3.65 -11.62
C TRP A 88 6.81 -3.15 -10.68
N VAL A 89 8.05 -3.57 -10.92
CA VAL A 89 9.25 -3.06 -10.24
C VAL A 89 10.30 -2.79 -11.31
N GLY A 90 10.86 -1.59 -11.31
CA GLY A 90 11.98 -1.23 -12.19
C GLY A 90 13.24 -2.01 -11.84
N ARG A 91 14.32 -1.82 -12.59
CA ARG A 91 15.62 -2.38 -12.21
C ARG A 91 16.14 -1.63 -10.99
N ILE A 92 16.63 -2.32 -9.97
CA ILE A 92 17.29 -1.68 -8.83
C ILE A 92 18.65 -1.14 -9.31
N ALA A 93 18.72 0.17 -9.50
CA ALA A 93 19.91 0.86 -9.99
C ALA A 93 20.86 1.27 -8.86
N LYS A 94 20.32 1.54 -7.67
CA LYS A 94 21.11 1.93 -6.48
C LYS A 94 20.43 1.43 -5.21
N ILE A 95 21.23 0.96 -4.26
CA ILE A 95 20.80 0.74 -2.88
C ILE A 95 21.80 1.46 -1.99
N SER A 96 21.35 2.44 -1.21
CA SER A 96 22.23 3.19 -0.32
C SER A 96 21.71 3.23 1.11
N MET A 97 22.64 3.25 2.06
CA MET A 97 22.37 3.45 3.47
C MET A 97 23.02 4.72 3.98
N GLU A 98 22.28 5.49 4.76
CA GLU A 98 22.75 6.72 5.39
C GLU A 98 22.41 6.71 6.87
N THR A 99 23.31 7.26 7.68
CA THR A 99 23.05 7.54 9.10
C THR A 99 22.75 9.03 9.24
N TRP A 100 21.73 9.36 10.01
CA TRP A 100 21.32 10.73 10.31
C TRP A 100 21.25 10.90 11.83
N VAL A 101 21.75 12.01 12.33
CA VAL A 101 21.80 12.37 13.76
C VAL A 101 21.43 13.83 13.96
N ARG A 102 21.19 14.26 15.20
CA ARG A 102 21.11 15.69 15.52
C ARG A 102 22.50 16.32 15.65
N ASP A 103 22.64 17.56 15.19
CA ASP A 103 23.79 18.41 15.52
C ASP A 103 23.60 19.12 16.87
N GLY A 104 24.55 19.99 17.23
CA GLY A 104 24.52 20.75 18.48
C GLY A 104 23.38 21.77 18.57
N ASP A 105 22.80 22.17 17.43
CA ASP A 105 21.65 23.07 17.33
C ASP A 105 20.32 22.28 17.29
N GLY A 106 20.37 20.96 17.45
CA GLY A 106 19.22 20.07 17.41
C GLY A 106 18.69 19.80 16.00
N LYS A 107 19.42 20.17 14.94
CA LYS A 107 19.02 19.96 13.54
C LYS A 107 19.47 18.61 13.02
N ALA A 108 18.64 17.99 12.18
CA ALA A 108 18.99 16.72 11.56
C ALA A 108 20.08 16.92 10.51
N LYS A 109 21.19 16.19 10.66
CA LYS A 109 22.30 16.14 9.71
C LYS A 109 22.63 14.70 9.34
N GLN A 110 23.10 14.53 8.12
CA GLN A 110 23.70 13.27 7.70
C GLN A 110 25.07 13.10 8.37
N GLU A 111 25.31 11.93 8.94
CA GLU A 111 26.59 11.52 9.50
C GLU A 111 27.36 10.66 8.49
N GLY A 112 28.53 11.15 8.08
CA GLY A 112 29.38 10.47 7.10
C GLY A 112 28.81 10.45 5.68
N LEU A 113 29.33 9.53 4.86
CA LEU A 113 28.91 9.33 3.47
C LEU A 113 27.89 8.21 3.35
N ALA A 114 27.00 8.31 2.36
CA ALA A 114 26.09 7.24 2.00
C ALA A 114 26.87 5.99 1.58
N LYS A 115 26.58 4.85 2.18
CA LYS A 115 27.19 3.56 1.86
C LYS A 115 26.43 2.90 0.72
N ASP A 116 27.12 2.46 -0.32
CA ASP A 116 26.52 1.69 -1.43
C ASP A 116 26.42 0.22 -1.04
N LEU A 117 25.19 -0.31 -0.97
CA LEU A 117 24.94 -1.69 -0.55
C LEU A 117 24.97 -2.70 -1.71
N LEU A 118 25.02 -2.25 -2.97
CA LEU A 118 25.02 -3.15 -4.14
C LEU A 118 26.41 -3.71 -4.43
N HIS A 119 27.44 -2.89 -4.28
CA HIS A 119 28.80 -3.25 -4.69
C HIS A 119 29.65 -3.81 -3.54
N GLU A 120 29.26 -3.52 -2.30
CA GLU A 120 29.98 -3.98 -1.12
C GLU A 120 29.69 -5.46 -0.79
N ALA A 121 30.71 -6.20 -0.35
CA ALA A 121 30.56 -7.59 0.08
C ALA A 121 30.06 -7.70 1.53
N THR A 122 30.52 -6.78 2.37
CA THR A 122 30.23 -6.71 3.79
C THR A 122 30.09 -5.25 4.20
N MET A 123 29.26 -4.99 5.19
CA MET A 123 29.15 -3.68 5.80
C MET A 123 29.38 -3.81 7.30
N GLU A 124 30.31 -3.03 7.82
CA GLU A 124 30.53 -2.92 9.26
C GLU A 124 29.70 -1.75 9.80
N ILE A 125 28.90 -2.06 10.83
CA ILE A 125 28.14 -1.08 11.61
C ILE A 125 28.68 -1.14 13.04
N PRO A 126 29.41 -0.12 13.50
CA PRO A 126 29.81 -0.03 14.90
C PRO A 126 28.58 -0.11 15.81
N VAL A 127 28.60 -0.99 16.81
CA VAL A 127 27.50 -1.14 17.76
C VAL A 127 27.35 0.12 18.62
N GLY A 128 28.45 0.82 18.87
CA GLY A 128 28.44 2.12 19.55
C GLY A 128 27.68 3.21 18.78
N ASP A 129 27.49 3.05 17.46
CA ASP A 129 26.65 3.95 16.67
C ASP A 129 25.16 3.64 16.87
N LEU A 130 24.82 2.40 17.26
CA LEU A 130 23.42 1.95 17.42
C LEU A 130 22.92 1.94 18.87
N LEU A 131 23.81 1.68 19.82
CA LEU A 131 23.49 1.45 21.23
C LEU A 131 24.37 2.33 22.13
N PRO A 132 23.84 2.85 23.26
CA PRO A 132 24.62 3.69 24.16
C PRO A 132 25.75 2.90 24.84
N PRO A 133 26.78 3.54 25.41
CA PRO A 133 27.81 2.82 26.17
C PRO A 133 27.23 1.85 27.23
N PRO A 134 27.88 0.71 27.49
CA PRO A 134 29.25 0.33 27.12
C PRO A 134 29.35 -0.65 25.95
N TYR A 135 28.37 -0.69 25.03
CA TYR A 135 28.42 -1.64 23.92
C TYR A 135 29.56 -1.30 22.95
N HIS A 136 30.65 -2.04 23.08
CA HIS A 136 31.79 -1.98 22.18
C HIS A 136 31.72 -3.15 21.19
N GLY A 137 32.02 -2.88 19.91
CA GLY A 137 32.04 -3.90 18.87
C GLY A 137 31.42 -3.40 17.57
N SER A 138 31.29 -4.31 16.61
CA SER A 138 30.66 -4.03 15.32
C SER A 138 29.80 -5.19 14.86
N ILE A 139 28.73 -4.86 14.16
CA ILE A 139 27.89 -5.80 13.43
C ILE A 139 28.40 -5.84 11.99
N VAL A 140 28.88 -7.01 11.58
CA VAL A 140 29.24 -7.25 10.17
C VAL A 140 28.03 -7.82 9.44
N VAL A 141 27.44 -7.00 8.58
CA VAL A 141 26.33 -7.40 7.72
C VAL A 141 26.89 -8.02 6.44
N ASN A 142 26.55 -9.28 6.19
CA ASN A 142 26.91 -9.97 4.95
C ASN A 142 25.95 -9.56 3.82
N LEU A 143 26.40 -8.65 2.96
CA LEU A 143 25.61 -8.12 1.84
C LEU A 143 25.44 -9.15 0.70
N ASN A 144 26.28 -10.18 0.61
CA ASN A 144 26.06 -11.29 -0.32
C ASN A 144 24.79 -12.09 0.03
N ARG A 145 24.47 -12.26 1.32
CA ARG A 145 23.20 -12.89 1.73
C ARG A 145 22.02 -12.02 1.33
N PHE A 146 22.11 -10.71 1.52
CA PHE A 146 21.10 -9.75 1.07
C PHE A 146 20.89 -9.82 -0.44
N ARG A 147 21.96 -9.71 -1.24
CA ARG A 147 21.91 -9.78 -2.71
C ARG A 147 21.32 -11.09 -3.24
N ARG A 148 21.56 -12.21 -2.56
CA ARG A 148 20.94 -13.51 -2.92
C ARG A 148 19.44 -13.56 -2.68
N ARG A 149 18.92 -12.80 -1.72
CA ARG A 149 17.48 -12.71 -1.42
C ARG A 149 16.76 -11.65 -2.24
N LEU A 150 17.47 -10.61 -2.66
CA LEU A 150 16.93 -9.47 -3.40
C LEU A 150 16.00 -9.86 -4.57
N PRO A 151 16.29 -10.87 -5.41
CA PRO A 151 15.36 -11.25 -6.49
C PRO A 151 14.00 -11.74 -5.97
N THR A 152 13.98 -12.41 -4.83
CA THR A 152 12.74 -12.89 -4.18
C THR A 152 11.95 -11.72 -3.62
N ASP A 153 12.65 -10.76 -3.00
CA ASP A 153 12.03 -9.56 -2.43
C ASP A 153 11.48 -8.65 -3.54
N ILE A 154 12.20 -8.49 -4.67
CA ILE A 154 11.73 -7.79 -5.88
C ILE A 154 10.43 -8.42 -6.42
N ARG A 155 10.37 -9.75 -6.54
CA ARG A 155 9.15 -10.44 -7.01
C ARG A 155 7.99 -10.25 -6.05
N SER A 156 8.25 -10.31 -4.75
CA SER A 156 7.24 -10.08 -3.70
C SER A 156 6.70 -8.66 -3.79
N GLN A 157 7.57 -7.67 -4.01
CA GLN A 157 7.17 -6.28 -4.18
C GLN A 157 6.34 -6.05 -5.45
N ALA A 158 6.71 -6.68 -6.57
CA ALA A 158 5.92 -6.65 -7.81
C ALA A 158 4.51 -7.24 -7.60
N CYS A 159 4.43 -8.38 -6.92
CA CYS A 159 3.17 -9.03 -6.55
C CYS A 159 2.30 -8.10 -5.69
N ASN A 160 2.86 -7.53 -4.63
CA ASN A 160 2.15 -6.62 -3.73
C ASN A 160 1.62 -5.39 -4.49
N ARG A 161 2.43 -4.76 -5.35
CA ARG A 161 2.00 -3.62 -6.17
C ARG A 161 0.85 -3.97 -7.11
N CYS A 162 0.91 -5.16 -7.73
CA CYS A 162 -0.16 -5.66 -8.58
C CYS A 162 -1.45 -5.89 -7.79
N GLN A 163 -1.36 -6.54 -6.64
CA GLN A 163 -2.50 -6.75 -5.74
C GLN A 163 -3.12 -5.42 -5.27
N THR A 164 -2.29 -4.44 -4.90
CA THR A 164 -2.76 -3.10 -4.51
C THR A 164 -3.50 -2.41 -5.66
N ALA A 165 -2.98 -2.49 -6.89
CA ALA A 165 -3.66 -1.91 -8.05
C ALA A 165 -5.04 -2.55 -8.30
N VAL A 166 -5.14 -3.88 -8.18
CA VAL A 166 -6.42 -4.60 -8.31
C VAL A 166 -7.38 -4.26 -7.18
N TYR A 167 -6.89 -4.18 -5.94
CA TYR A 167 -7.68 -3.78 -4.77
C TYR A 167 -8.29 -2.39 -4.96
N LEU A 168 -7.47 -1.40 -5.35
CA LEU A 168 -7.94 -0.04 -5.58
C LEU A 168 -8.95 0.05 -6.73
N TRP A 169 -8.78 -0.75 -7.78
CA TRP A 169 -9.74 -0.83 -8.87
C TRP A 169 -11.08 -1.43 -8.43
N ASN A 170 -11.06 -2.54 -7.65
CA ASN A 170 -12.28 -3.14 -7.11
C ASN A 170 -13.02 -2.14 -6.21
N LYS A 171 -12.29 -1.46 -5.31
CA LYS A 171 -12.87 -0.45 -4.42
C LYS A 171 -13.59 0.66 -5.19
N GLN A 172 -12.96 1.22 -6.23
CA GLN A 172 -13.58 2.26 -7.07
C GLN A 172 -14.83 1.76 -7.81
N LYS A 173 -14.87 0.49 -8.19
CA LYS A 173 -16.04 -0.10 -8.85
C LYS A 173 -17.21 -0.23 -7.88
N ASP A 174 -16.94 -0.60 -6.65
CA ASP A 174 -17.99 -0.74 -5.63
C ASP A 174 -18.53 0.64 -5.22
N GLU A 175 -17.66 1.64 -5.02
CA GLU A 175 -18.08 3.04 -4.75
C GLU A 175 -18.99 3.62 -5.84
N LYS A 176 -18.77 3.27 -7.11
CA LYS A 176 -19.64 3.72 -8.22
C LYS A 176 -21.00 3.06 -8.23
N LYS A 177 -21.08 1.78 -7.86
CA LYS A 177 -22.38 1.11 -7.78
C LYS A 177 -23.23 1.73 -6.68
N ASP A 178 -22.61 2.08 -5.56
CA ASP A 178 -23.31 2.71 -4.44
C ASP A 178 -23.91 4.07 -4.87
N GLN A 179 -23.16 4.84 -5.68
CA GLN A 179 -23.68 6.09 -6.29
C GLN A 179 -24.86 5.84 -7.23
N ASP A 180 -24.76 4.85 -8.13
CA ASP A 180 -25.84 4.51 -9.06
C ASP A 180 -27.14 4.11 -8.32
N TYR A 181 -27.02 3.45 -7.16
CA TYR A 181 -28.18 3.10 -6.31
C TYR A 181 -28.79 4.30 -5.60
N GLU A 182 -27.97 5.25 -5.13
CA GLU A 182 -28.46 6.48 -4.49
C GLU A 182 -29.17 7.40 -5.49
N GLU A 183 -28.67 7.49 -6.73
CA GLU A 183 -29.31 8.25 -7.81
C GLU A 183 -30.67 7.64 -8.21
N GLN A 184 -30.74 6.31 -8.40
CA GLN A 184 -32.01 5.63 -8.71
C GLN A 184 -33.05 5.81 -7.60
N ARG A 185 -32.62 5.73 -6.34
CA ARG A 185 -33.53 5.93 -5.20
C ARG A 185 -34.08 7.36 -5.13
N ALA A 186 -33.27 8.36 -5.47
CA ALA A 186 -33.73 9.74 -5.49
C ALA A 186 -34.75 9.99 -6.62
N GLU A 187 -34.57 9.37 -7.79
CA GLU A 187 -35.52 9.44 -8.90
C GLU A 187 -36.87 8.79 -8.53
N ASP A 188 -36.86 7.65 -7.85
CA ASP A 188 -38.09 6.95 -7.44
C ASP A 188 -38.88 7.69 -6.32
N GLU A 189 -38.20 8.48 -5.46
CA GLU A 189 -38.85 9.25 -4.38
C GLU A 189 -39.56 10.53 -4.90
N ASP A 190 -39.19 11.05 -6.07
CA ASP A 190 -39.82 12.25 -6.68
C ASP A 190 -41.14 11.92 -7.42
N ASP A 191 -41.40 10.64 -7.74
CA ASP A 191 -42.59 10.20 -8.48
C ASP A 191 -43.80 9.82 -7.58
N GLU A 192 -43.63 9.73 -6.25
CA GLU A 192 -44.70 9.30 -5.32
C GLU A 192 -45.62 10.43 -4.81
N ASP A 193 -45.31 11.70 -5.10
CA ASP A 193 -46.04 12.87 -4.54
C ASP A 193 -47.12 13.48 -5.47
N GLU A 194 -47.36 12.95 -6.68
CA GLU A 194 -48.29 13.58 -7.64
C GLU A 194 -49.76 13.08 -7.66
N ASP A 195 -50.16 12.11 -6.83
CA ASP A 195 -51.51 11.50 -6.93
C ASP A 195 -52.46 11.65 -5.70
N GLU A 196 -52.12 12.45 -4.68
CA GLU A 196 -53.03 12.75 -3.55
C GLU A 196 -53.88 14.02 -3.74
N ASP A 197 -54.71 14.11 -4.80
CA ASP A 197 -55.82 15.06 -4.76
C ASP A 197 -57.00 14.75 -5.71
N LYS A 198 -57.49 13.51 -5.75
CA LYS A 198 -58.84 13.24 -6.29
C LYS A 198 -59.62 12.23 -5.46
N ASP A 199 -60.71 12.76 -4.90
CA ASP A 199 -62.02 12.10 -4.72
C ASP A 199 -62.45 11.74 -3.28
N LYS A 200 -62.90 12.77 -2.54
CA LYS A 200 -63.83 12.59 -1.41
C LYS A 200 -65.26 12.37 -1.94
N GLY A 201 -65.64 11.11 -2.16
CA GLY A 201 -67.02 10.68 -2.38
C GLY A 201 -67.63 10.01 -1.12
N PRO A 202 -68.90 10.28 -0.74
CA PRO A 202 -69.45 9.80 0.51
C PRO A 202 -70.03 8.38 0.44
N ALA A 203 -69.76 7.65 1.53
CA ALA A 203 -70.49 6.54 2.15
C ALA A 203 -71.66 5.88 1.39
N SER A 204 -71.59 4.53 1.26
CA SER A 204 -72.73 3.64 1.54
C SER A 204 -72.37 2.16 1.61
N ARG A 205 -72.81 1.56 2.73
CA ARG A 205 -73.47 0.23 2.86
C ARG A 205 -72.69 -1.10 2.79
N THR A 206 -72.56 -1.68 3.99
CA THR A 206 -73.27 -2.92 4.41
C THR A 206 -72.77 -4.31 3.97
N ARG A 207 -72.31 -5.06 5.00
CA ARG A 207 -72.63 -6.45 5.40
C ARG A 207 -71.68 -7.62 5.12
N SER A 208 -71.51 -8.38 6.22
CA SER A 208 -71.40 -9.86 6.37
C SER A 208 -70.03 -10.47 6.05
N ARG A 209 -69.25 -10.90 7.05
CA ARG A 209 -69.35 -12.15 7.84
C ARG A 209 -69.14 -13.39 6.98
N THR A 210 -67.95 -14.01 7.02
CA THR A 210 -67.81 -15.46 7.20
C THR A 210 -66.44 -15.80 7.80
N MET A 211 -66.46 -16.70 8.79
CA MET A 211 -65.32 -17.35 9.44
C MET A 211 -64.71 -18.46 8.56
N THR A 212 -63.64 -19.07 9.08
CA THR A 212 -62.92 -20.31 8.68
C THR A 212 -61.69 -20.05 7.82
N GLY A 213 -60.52 -20.62 8.10
CA GLY A 213 -60.18 -21.60 9.14
C GLY A 213 -58.67 -21.78 9.25
N GLU A 214 -58.32 -22.46 10.33
CA GLU A 214 -56.99 -22.95 10.69
C GLU A 214 -56.36 -23.82 9.60
N GLY A 215 -55.03 -23.79 9.52
CA GLY A 215 -54.23 -24.71 8.73
C GLY A 215 -52.79 -24.73 9.21
N GLN A 216 -52.53 -25.52 10.25
CA GLN A 216 -51.19 -25.97 10.63
C GLN A 216 -50.59 -26.84 9.51
N GLY A 217 -49.27 -26.78 9.33
CA GLY A 217 -48.55 -27.72 8.49
C GLY A 217 -47.04 -27.60 8.67
N GLN A 218 -46.50 -28.36 9.62
CA GLN A 218 -45.08 -28.63 9.79
C GLN A 218 -44.60 -29.64 8.73
N GLY A 219 -43.32 -29.53 8.38
CA GLY A 219 -42.53 -30.53 7.67
C GLY A 219 -41.06 -30.15 7.73
#